data_AF-A0A7X7SC71-F1
#
_entry.id   AF-A0A7X7SC71-F1
#
_cell.length_a   1.000
_cell.length_b   1.000
_cell.length_c   1.000
_cell.angle_alpha   90.00
_cell.angle_beta   90.00
_cell.angle_gamma   90.00
#
_symmetry.space_group_name_H-M   'P 1'
#
loop_
_entity.id
_entity.type
_entity.pdbx_description
1 polymer ?
#
loop_
_entity_poly.entity_id
_entity_poly.type
_entity_poly.pdbx_seq_one_letter_code
_entity_poly.pdbx_strand_id
1 'polypeptide(L)'
;MSVVKTLKTAAAALLLAGVYGGLNHLTLGWHLPGASSAVSIRPQIVVPLLAGFLMGPLTGFIVGGAGNLLGDWLCGWGFGFWPFSMGNALMGALMGLLPLAGVRRIETVGHFALLLLALAGGNALCIGTGVVVFNRLSPDSLQQLTWTFFHPIVVSNILMSFVLVPPLLLAMKRLSATFDLRLCASLFYLLILVVIPLIYAVNVKDYRGFREGLAGVMSPEALEALMVQIALADFRVGGTIGICALLASLAAAFFLIQFVSRPVRALLRAATLLKEGRLEEIRLGGLARKNDELGRLAQVFEEAVEQVRQREKALQRAIQKLQVDINREQEAKQVSEITETDYFRTLRRKSMELRARKKRAEP
;
A
#
# COMPACT_ATOMS: atom_id res chain seq x y z
N MET A 1 -17.42 6.97 32.22
CA MET A 1 -17.21 6.22 30.96
C MET A 1 -15.73 6.12 30.55
N SER A 2 -14.86 7.08 30.89
CA SER A 2 -13.41 7.04 30.57
C SER A 2 -12.62 5.97 31.35
N VAL A 3 -12.85 5.85 32.66
CA VAL A 3 -12.11 4.92 33.55
C VAL A 3 -12.28 3.46 33.13
N VAL A 4 -13.51 3.03 32.82
CA VAL A 4 -13.81 1.65 32.37
C VAL A 4 -13.11 1.33 31.05
N LYS A 5 -13.03 2.30 30.13
CA LYS A 5 -12.32 2.12 28.86
C LYS A 5 -10.82 1.97 29.09
N THR A 6 -10.24 2.81 29.94
CA THR A 6 -8.81 2.73 30.32
C THR A 6 -8.49 1.40 30.99
N LEU A 7 -9.34 0.93 31.91
CA LEU A 7 -9.16 -0.35 32.61
C LEU A 7 -9.19 -1.53 31.64
N LYS A 8 -10.11 -1.53 30.67
CA LYS A 8 -10.19 -2.56 29.63
C LYS A 8 -8.94 -2.58 28.73
N THR A 9 -8.45 -1.40 28.33
CA THR A 9 -7.22 -1.30 27.53
C THR A 9 -6.00 -1.80 28.30
N ALA A 10 -5.90 -1.45 29.59
CA ALA A 10 -4.81 -1.92 30.46
C ALA A 10 -4.85 -3.44 30.65
N ALA A 11 -6.03 -4.01 30.94
CA ALA A 11 -6.20 -5.46 31.06
C ALA A 11 -5.84 -6.20 29.77
N ALA A 12 -6.25 -5.67 28.61
CA ALA A 12 -5.89 -6.23 27.31
C ALA A 12 -4.38 -6.14 27.05
N ALA A 13 -3.72 -5.04 27.42
CA ALA A 13 -2.27 -4.90 27.31
C ALA A 13 -1.52 -5.95 28.16
N LEU A 14 -1.98 -6.20 29.39
CA LEU A 14 -1.38 -7.22 30.26
C LEU A 14 -1.59 -8.64 29.72
N LEU A 15 -2.77 -8.96 29.20
CA LEU A 15 -3.04 -10.24 28.56
C LEU A 15 -2.13 -10.46 27.34
N LEU A 16 -2.01 -9.45 26.47
CA LEU A 16 -1.13 -9.51 25.29
C LEU A 16 0.35 -9.60 25.68
N ALA A 17 0.78 -8.93 26.75
CA ALA A 17 2.12 -9.09 27.31
C ALA A 17 2.36 -10.54 27.78
N GLY A 18 1.37 -11.13 28.45
CA GLY A 18 1.38 -12.55 28.84
C GLY A 18 1.50 -13.49 27.64
N VAL A 19 0.73 -13.25 26.58
CA VAL A 19 0.82 -14.01 25.32
C VAL A 19 2.21 -13.85 24.69
N TYR A 20 2.76 -12.64 24.65
CA TYR A 20 4.11 -12.41 24.13
C TYR A 20 5.15 -13.20 24.95
N GLY A 21 5.15 -13.05 26.28
CA GLY A 21 6.11 -13.77 27.14
C GLY A 21 5.97 -15.29 27.05
N GLY A 22 4.74 -15.81 27.04
CA GLY A 22 4.47 -17.24 26.89
C GLY A 22 4.91 -17.79 25.54
N LEU A 23 4.65 -17.07 24.45
CA LEU A 23 5.15 -17.46 23.12
C LEU A 23 6.68 -17.41 23.05
N ASN A 24 7.33 -16.44 23.72
CA ASN A 24 8.79 -16.37 23.79
C ASN A 24 9.40 -17.65 24.39
N HIS A 25 8.75 -18.20 25.42
CA HIS A 25 9.13 -19.47 26.03
C HIS A 25 8.84 -20.67 25.10
N LEU A 26 7.66 -20.72 24.48
CA LEU A 26 7.25 -21.83 23.62
C LEU A 26 8.07 -21.95 22.32
N THR A 27 8.53 -20.82 21.79
CA THR A 27 9.32 -20.79 20.55
C THR A 27 10.82 -20.74 20.82
N LEU A 28 11.24 -20.87 22.09
CA LEU A 28 12.64 -20.94 22.44
C LEU A 28 13.28 -22.14 21.75
N GLY A 29 14.39 -21.92 21.05
CA GLY A 29 15.09 -22.98 20.31
C GLY A 29 14.50 -23.30 18.93
N TRP A 30 13.43 -22.62 18.51
CA TRP A 30 13.01 -22.68 17.11
C TRP A 30 14.02 -21.90 16.28
N HIS A 31 14.78 -22.57 15.43
CA HIS A 31 15.77 -21.93 14.56
C HIS A 31 15.36 -22.08 13.10
N LEU A 32 15.70 -21.09 12.28
CA LEU A 32 15.72 -21.32 10.84
C LEU A 32 16.80 -22.38 10.57
N PRO A 33 16.53 -23.39 9.73
CA PRO A 33 17.55 -24.38 9.40
C PRO A 33 18.77 -23.68 8.79
N GLY A 34 19.97 -24.02 9.28
CA GLY A 34 21.20 -23.32 8.92
C GLY A 34 21.58 -22.14 9.84
N ALA A 35 20.74 -21.75 10.80
CA ALA A 35 21.04 -20.73 11.82
C ALA A 35 21.18 -21.33 13.23
N SER A 36 21.45 -22.64 13.32
CA SER A 36 21.15 -23.58 14.42
C SER A 36 21.89 -23.35 15.75
N SER A 37 22.47 -22.18 16.01
CA SER A 37 23.14 -21.90 17.29
C SER A 37 23.08 -20.46 17.80
N ALA A 38 22.56 -19.48 17.04
CA ALA A 38 22.72 -18.07 17.48
C ALA A 38 21.44 -17.25 17.63
N VAL A 39 20.40 -17.48 16.82
CA VAL A 39 19.15 -16.69 16.93
C VAL A 39 17.94 -17.58 16.71
N SER A 40 17.07 -17.63 17.73
CA SER A 40 15.75 -18.25 17.61
C SER A 40 14.86 -17.38 16.71
N ILE A 41 13.97 -18.02 15.95
CA ILE A 41 12.88 -17.35 15.26
C ILE A 41 11.96 -16.74 16.32
N ARG A 42 11.53 -15.50 16.11
CA ARG A 42 10.70 -14.75 17.06
C ARG A 42 9.33 -14.41 16.46
N PRO A 43 8.46 -15.39 16.15
CA PRO A 43 7.12 -15.08 15.62
C PRO A 43 6.29 -14.21 16.58
N GLN A 44 6.54 -14.31 17.89
CA GLN A 44 5.90 -13.54 18.95
C GLN A 44 6.13 -12.02 18.85
N ILE A 45 7.12 -11.56 18.07
CA ILE A 45 7.40 -10.14 17.85
C ILE A 45 6.19 -9.40 17.24
N VAL A 46 5.29 -10.11 16.56
CA VAL A 46 4.07 -9.55 15.97
C VAL A 46 3.10 -9.02 17.02
N VAL A 47 3.13 -9.55 18.24
CA VAL A 47 2.18 -9.20 19.30
C VAL A 47 2.30 -7.72 19.70
N PRO A 48 3.48 -7.20 20.09
CA PRO A 48 3.64 -5.77 20.37
C PRO A 48 3.44 -4.87 19.13
N LEU A 49 3.81 -5.34 17.93
CA LEU A 49 3.62 -4.60 16.69
C LEU A 49 2.13 -4.37 16.39
N LEU A 50 1.33 -5.43 16.50
CA LEU A 50 -0.12 -5.36 16.33
C LEU A 50 -0.79 -4.60 17.48
N ALA A 51 -0.37 -4.81 18.73
CA ALA A 51 -0.89 -4.06 19.87
C ALA A 51 -0.68 -2.55 19.69
N GLY A 52 0.51 -2.14 19.24
CA GLY A 52 0.81 -0.76 18.87
C GLY A 52 -0.13 -0.24 17.80
N PHE A 53 -0.18 -0.92 16.65
CA PHE A 53 -0.99 -0.50 15.51
C PHE A 53 -2.51 -0.46 15.80
N LEU A 54 -3.02 -1.35 16.66
CA LEU A 54 -4.46 -1.48 16.88
C LEU A 54 -4.96 -0.67 18.08
N MET A 55 -4.14 -0.56 19.12
CA MET A 55 -4.53 -0.03 20.43
C MET A 55 -3.71 1.21 20.84
N GLY A 56 -2.78 1.65 20.00
CA GLY A 56 -2.00 2.86 20.18
C GLY A 56 -0.62 2.63 20.82
N PRO A 57 0.21 3.69 20.84
CA PRO A 57 1.64 3.58 21.16
C PRO A 57 1.88 3.11 22.60
N LEU A 58 1.10 3.58 23.57
CA LEU A 58 1.26 3.17 24.97
C LEU A 58 0.99 1.68 25.18
N THR A 59 -0.04 1.14 24.53
CA THR A 59 -0.35 -0.30 24.59
C THR A 59 0.77 -1.11 23.97
N GLY A 60 1.25 -0.71 22.77
CA GLY A 60 2.40 -1.36 22.14
C GLY A 60 3.66 -1.31 23.01
N PHE A 61 3.90 -0.19 23.68
CA PHE A 61 5.03 -0.04 24.61
C PHE A 61 4.96 -1.03 25.78
N ILE A 62 3.81 -1.08 26.46
CA ILE A 62 3.62 -1.97 27.61
C ILE A 62 3.71 -3.43 27.17
N VAL A 63 3.03 -3.81 26.09
CA VAL A 63 3.05 -5.18 25.57
C VAL A 63 4.47 -5.58 25.19
N GLY A 64 5.22 -4.71 24.50
CA GLY A 64 6.57 -4.99 24.07
C GLY A 64 7.56 -5.12 25.23
N GLY A 65 7.53 -4.18 26.16
CA GLY A 65 8.43 -4.17 27.32
C GLY A 65 8.12 -5.27 28.32
N ALA A 66 6.89 -5.27 28.85
CA ALA A 66 6.49 -6.24 29.87
C ALA A 66 6.45 -7.67 29.32
N GLY A 67 6.01 -7.85 28.08
CA GLY A 67 5.96 -9.17 27.45
C GLY A 67 7.35 -9.76 27.23
N ASN A 68 8.32 -8.96 26.79
CA ASN A 68 9.69 -9.45 26.66
C ASN A 68 10.35 -9.72 28.02
N LEU A 69 10.18 -8.83 29.02
CA LEU A 69 10.70 -9.07 30.39
C LEU A 69 10.13 -10.37 30.98
N LEU A 70 8.83 -10.59 30.82
CA LEU A 70 8.19 -11.82 31.27
C LEU A 70 8.75 -13.04 30.52
N GLY A 71 8.94 -12.92 29.20
CA GLY A 71 9.55 -13.96 28.39
C GLY A 71 10.97 -14.31 28.85
N ASP A 72 11.82 -13.31 29.07
CA ASP A 72 13.19 -13.49 29.55
C ASP A 72 13.21 -14.21 30.92
N TRP A 73 12.29 -13.84 31.82
CA TRP A 73 12.12 -14.51 33.10
C TRP A 73 11.64 -15.97 32.96
N LEU A 74 10.63 -16.24 32.12
CA LEU A 74 10.13 -17.59 31.85
C LEU A 74 11.17 -18.50 31.17
N CYS A 75 12.09 -17.93 30.38
CA CYS A 75 13.19 -18.65 29.75
C CYS A 75 14.39 -18.87 30.69
N GLY A 76 14.33 -18.40 31.95
CA GLY A 76 15.40 -18.54 32.93
C GLY A 76 16.55 -17.53 32.77
N TRP A 77 16.40 -16.52 31.91
CA TRP A 77 17.40 -15.46 31.69
C TRP A 77 17.30 -14.32 32.72
N GLY A 78 16.23 -14.30 33.52
CA GLY A 78 15.99 -13.25 34.51
C GLY A 78 15.83 -11.87 33.85
N PHE A 79 16.34 -10.82 34.51
CA PHE A 79 16.22 -9.44 34.05
C PHE A 79 17.53 -8.84 33.50
N GLY A 80 18.55 -9.67 33.26
CA GLY A 80 19.86 -9.20 32.76
C GLY A 80 19.82 -8.56 31.38
N PHE A 81 18.84 -8.96 30.55
CA PHE A 81 18.66 -8.47 29.18
C PHE A 81 17.58 -7.37 29.07
N TRP A 82 17.27 -6.68 30.17
CA TRP A 82 16.27 -5.59 30.18
C TRP A 82 16.46 -4.51 29.09
N PRO A 83 17.67 -4.15 28.60
CA PRO A 83 17.80 -3.17 27.52
C PRO A 83 17.06 -3.60 26.24
N PHE A 84 17.04 -4.90 25.95
CA PHE A 84 16.30 -5.45 24.82
C PHE A 84 14.79 -5.39 25.05
N SER A 85 14.33 -5.52 26.30
CA SER A 85 12.93 -5.30 26.65
C SER A 85 12.50 -3.86 26.40
N MET A 86 13.34 -2.87 26.73
CA MET A 86 13.10 -1.48 26.35
C MET A 86 13.04 -1.30 24.83
N GLY A 87 13.92 -1.97 24.08
CA GLY A 87 13.85 -2.01 22.62
C GLY A 87 12.49 -2.52 22.14
N ASN A 88 12.03 -3.67 22.62
CA ASN A 88 10.71 -4.20 22.24
C ASN A 88 9.54 -3.26 22.59
N ALA A 89 9.64 -2.52 23.71
CA ALA A 89 8.67 -1.50 24.08
C ALA A 89 8.61 -0.36 23.04
N LEU A 90 9.78 0.20 22.69
CA LEU A 90 9.87 1.25 21.67
C LEU A 90 9.33 0.79 20.31
N MET A 91 9.55 -0.48 19.96
CA MET A 91 9.10 -1.07 18.70
C MET A 91 7.57 -1.09 18.62
N GLY A 92 6.91 -1.55 19.67
CA GLY A 92 5.45 -1.52 19.77
C GLY A 92 4.91 -0.09 19.78
N ALA A 93 5.59 0.83 20.46
CA ALA A 93 5.20 2.25 20.47
C ALA A 93 5.27 2.88 19.08
N LEU A 94 6.35 2.63 18.34
CA LEU A 94 6.56 3.15 16.99
C LEU A 94 5.47 2.70 16.02
N MET A 95 5.04 1.45 16.10
CA MET A 95 3.90 0.96 15.31
C MET A 95 2.60 1.68 15.63
N GLY A 96 2.40 2.11 16.88
CA GLY A 96 1.24 2.90 17.29
C GLY A 96 1.24 4.34 16.78
N LEU A 97 2.33 4.82 16.17
CA LEU A 97 2.36 6.14 15.53
C LEU A 97 1.64 6.14 14.17
N LEU A 98 1.56 5.00 13.47
CA LEU A 98 0.89 4.91 12.16
C LEU A 98 -0.60 5.32 12.22
N PRO A 99 -1.43 4.78 13.13
CA PRO A 99 -2.82 5.22 13.27
C PRO A 99 -2.97 6.68 13.71
N LEU A 100 -2.01 7.20 14.48
CA LEU A 100 -1.99 8.61 14.91
C LEU A 100 -1.66 9.55 13.74
N ALA A 101 -0.82 9.11 12.82
CA ALA A 101 -0.54 9.79 11.56
C ALA A 101 -1.65 9.62 10.49
N GLY A 102 -2.80 9.04 10.86
CA GLY A 102 -3.97 8.85 9.98
C GLY A 102 -4.06 7.50 9.29
N VAL A 103 -3.05 6.62 9.43
CA VAL A 103 -3.01 5.30 8.79
C VAL A 103 -3.66 4.24 9.68
N ARG A 104 -4.98 4.33 9.85
CA ARG A 104 -5.78 3.38 10.66
C ARG A 104 -6.18 2.11 9.89
N ARG A 105 -6.15 2.18 8.56
CA ARG A 105 -6.37 1.08 7.61
C ARG A 105 -5.39 1.20 6.46
N ILE A 106 -4.89 0.06 6.02
CA ILE A 106 -3.99 -0.05 4.89
C ILE A 106 -4.84 -0.21 3.62
N GLU A 107 -5.07 0.90 2.94
CA GLU A 107 -5.97 0.98 1.78
C GLU A 107 -5.23 1.34 0.48
N THR A 108 -4.02 1.88 0.63
CA THR A 108 -3.18 2.30 -0.48
C THR A 108 -1.82 1.61 -0.40
N VAL A 109 -1.14 1.51 -1.54
CA VAL A 109 0.24 0.99 -1.58
C VAL A 109 1.20 1.88 -0.79
N GLY A 110 0.93 3.19 -0.70
CA GLY A 110 1.68 4.08 0.19
C GLY A 110 1.54 3.70 1.66
N HIS A 111 0.33 3.38 2.12
CA HIS A 111 0.13 2.89 3.49
C HIS A 111 0.82 1.54 3.71
N PHE A 112 0.78 0.66 2.72
CA PHE A 112 1.45 -0.64 2.79
C PHE A 112 2.98 -0.49 2.85
N ALA A 113 3.53 0.44 2.06
CA ALA A 113 4.94 0.76 2.11
C ALA A 113 5.35 1.36 3.46
N LEU A 114 4.56 2.30 3.98
CA LEU A 114 4.80 2.89 5.29
C LEU A 114 4.72 1.86 6.42
N LEU A 115 3.80 0.89 6.32
CA LEU A 115 3.74 -0.25 7.23
C LEU A 115 5.05 -1.03 7.22
N LEU A 116 5.52 -1.48 6.05
CA LEU A 116 6.75 -2.27 5.92
C LEU A 116 7.99 -1.49 6.40
N LEU A 117 8.05 -0.18 6.11
CA LEU A 117 9.12 0.69 6.62
C LEU A 117 9.07 0.84 8.14
N ALA A 118 7.88 0.97 8.73
CA ALA A 118 7.72 1.01 10.19
C ALA A 118 8.12 -0.32 10.85
N LEU A 119 7.82 -1.46 10.23
CA LEU A 119 8.25 -2.77 10.70
C LEU A 119 9.78 -2.92 10.63
N ALA A 120 10.41 -2.50 9.52
CA ALA A 120 11.86 -2.55 9.36
C ALA A 120 12.59 -1.57 10.29
N GLY A 121 12.20 -0.30 10.23
CA GLY A 121 12.78 0.77 11.04
C GLY A 121 12.52 0.58 12.53
N GLY A 122 11.33 0.11 12.90
CA GLY A 122 11.00 -0.26 14.28
C GLY A 122 11.95 -1.32 14.81
N ASN A 123 12.15 -2.42 14.09
CA ASN A 123 13.10 -3.45 14.52
C ASN A 123 14.55 -2.95 14.58
N ALA A 124 15.03 -2.24 13.55
CA ALA A 124 16.39 -1.73 13.50
C ALA A 124 16.69 -0.73 14.64
N LEU A 125 15.81 0.26 14.83
CA LEU A 125 15.96 1.27 15.89
C LEU A 125 15.98 0.60 17.27
N CYS A 126 15.10 -0.38 17.49
CA CYS A 126 14.86 -0.95 18.80
C CYS A 126 15.92 -1.94 19.24
N ILE A 127 16.40 -2.79 18.34
CA ILE A 127 17.54 -3.65 18.66
C ILE A 127 18.81 -2.80 18.79
N GLY A 128 18.91 -1.70 18.04
CA GLY A 128 20.04 -0.78 18.09
C GLY A 128 20.17 -0.09 19.45
N THR A 129 19.06 0.45 19.96
CA THR A 129 19.02 1.02 21.31
C THR A 129 19.34 -0.02 22.37
N GLY A 130 18.77 -1.23 22.25
CA GLY A 130 19.06 -2.35 23.15
C GLY A 130 20.56 -2.69 23.20
N VAL A 131 21.22 -2.81 22.05
CA VAL A 131 22.66 -3.12 21.94
C VAL A 131 23.54 -1.99 22.48
N VAL A 132 23.21 -0.73 22.16
CA VAL A 132 23.98 0.43 22.65
C VAL A 132 23.92 0.53 24.18
N VAL A 133 22.74 0.30 24.76
CA VAL A 133 22.57 0.31 26.22
C VAL A 133 23.24 -0.91 26.85
N PHE A 134 23.05 -2.10 26.28
CA PHE A 134 23.65 -3.34 26.76
C PHE A 134 25.18 -3.32 26.70
N ASN A 135 25.77 -2.67 25.71
CA ASN A 135 27.22 -2.47 25.61
C ASN A 135 27.80 -1.72 26.82
N ARG A 136 27.03 -0.85 27.48
CA ARG A 136 27.48 -0.19 28.72
C ARG A 136 27.50 -1.13 29.93
N LEU A 137 26.82 -2.27 29.83
CA LEU A 137 26.68 -3.29 30.88
C LEU A 137 27.51 -4.54 30.59
N SER A 138 28.07 -4.67 29.38
CA SER A 138 28.87 -5.81 28.93
C SER A 138 30.32 -5.39 28.70
N PRO A 139 31.30 -6.27 29.00
CA PRO A 139 32.69 -6.05 28.63
C PRO A 139 32.95 -6.13 27.10
N ASP A 140 32.01 -6.67 26.33
CA ASP A 140 32.15 -6.84 24.88
C ASP A 140 32.11 -5.52 24.12
N SER A 141 32.90 -5.42 23.05
CA SER A 141 32.88 -4.25 22.16
C SER A 141 31.55 -4.08 21.43
N LEU A 142 31.20 -2.83 21.09
CA LEU A 142 29.97 -2.54 20.34
C LEU A 142 29.94 -3.28 18.99
N GLN A 143 31.09 -3.40 18.32
CA GLN A 143 31.23 -4.15 17.07
C GLN A 143 30.89 -5.63 17.28
N GLN A 144 31.46 -6.26 18.30
CA GLN A 144 31.19 -7.67 18.61
C GLN A 144 29.71 -7.90 18.94
N LEU A 145 29.12 -7.06 19.79
CA LEU A 145 27.69 -7.14 20.12
C LEU A 145 26.79 -6.89 18.91
N THR A 146 27.21 -6.02 17.98
CA THR A 146 26.46 -5.76 16.75
C THR A 146 26.44 -7.00 15.86
N TRP A 147 27.59 -7.65 15.70
CA TRP A 147 27.72 -8.84 14.86
C TRP A 147 27.12 -10.10 15.47
N THR A 148 27.10 -10.19 16.80
CA THR A 148 26.63 -11.36 17.56
C THR A 148 25.14 -11.28 17.84
N PHE A 149 24.64 -10.12 18.30
CA PHE A 149 23.25 -9.94 18.72
C PHE A 149 22.44 -9.09 17.75
N PHE A 150 22.90 -7.87 17.43
CA PHE A 150 22.08 -6.90 16.69
C PHE A 150 21.66 -7.43 15.31
N HIS A 151 22.63 -7.77 14.49
CA HIS A 151 22.38 -8.07 13.08
C HIS A 151 21.47 -9.28 12.89
N PRO A 152 21.72 -10.46 13.51
CA PRO A 152 20.87 -11.62 13.27
C PRO A 152 19.47 -11.46 13.89
N ILE A 153 19.32 -10.75 15.02
CA ILE A 153 18.00 -10.47 15.62
C ILE A 153 17.18 -9.54 14.71
N VAL A 154 17.78 -8.46 14.19
CA VAL A 154 17.09 -7.52 13.29
C VAL A 154 16.61 -8.25 12.03
N VAL A 155 17.48 -9.05 11.40
CA VAL A 155 17.12 -9.84 10.22
C VAL A 155 15.92 -10.74 10.50
N SER A 156 16.02 -11.57 11.54
CA SER A 156 14.97 -12.52 11.92
C SER A 156 13.64 -11.81 12.19
N ASN A 157 13.66 -10.76 13.00
CA ASN A 157 12.45 -10.05 13.38
C ASN A 157 11.80 -9.35 12.18
N ILE A 158 12.56 -8.73 11.28
CA ILE A 158 12.02 -8.07 10.09
C ILE A 158 11.35 -9.10 9.19
N LEU A 159 12.01 -10.23 8.93
CA LEU A 159 11.43 -11.30 8.12
C LEU A 159 10.13 -11.83 8.74
N MET A 160 10.13 -12.13 10.06
CA MET A 160 8.92 -12.57 10.76
C MET A 160 7.80 -11.53 10.72
N SER A 161 8.15 -10.26 10.91
CA SER A 161 7.19 -9.15 10.84
C SER A 161 6.59 -9.02 9.44
N PHE A 162 7.41 -9.14 8.40
CA PHE A 162 6.99 -9.06 7.00
C PHE A 162 6.10 -10.22 6.59
N VAL A 163 6.41 -11.43 7.07
CA VAL A 163 5.62 -12.63 6.82
C VAL A 163 4.27 -12.54 7.53
N LEU A 164 4.25 -12.19 8.81
CA LEU A 164 3.09 -12.40 9.68
C LEU A 164 2.20 -11.17 9.88
N VAL A 165 2.73 -9.94 9.86
CA VAL A 165 1.91 -8.76 10.17
C VAL A 165 0.86 -8.48 9.08
N PRO A 166 1.18 -8.44 7.77
CA PRO A 166 0.16 -8.15 6.76
C PRO A 166 -1.03 -9.13 6.71
N PRO A 167 -0.86 -10.46 6.79
CA PRO A 167 -1.99 -11.39 6.75
C PRO A 167 -2.83 -11.31 8.02
N LEU A 168 -2.21 -11.04 9.17
CA LEU A 168 -2.94 -10.77 10.41
C LEU A 168 -3.76 -9.48 10.29
N LEU A 169 -3.20 -8.40 9.74
CA LEU A 169 -3.97 -7.18 9.47
C LEU A 169 -5.09 -7.40 8.45
N LEU A 170 -4.90 -8.29 7.46
CA LEU A 170 -5.95 -8.69 6.53
C LEU A 170 -7.08 -9.44 7.25
N ALA A 171 -6.75 -10.43 8.06
CA ALA A 171 -7.71 -11.20 8.87
C ALA A 171 -8.51 -10.27 9.82
N MET A 172 -7.85 -9.24 10.35
CA MET A 172 -8.46 -8.23 11.23
C MET A 172 -9.22 -7.13 10.48
N LYS A 173 -9.37 -7.22 9.15
CA LYS A 173 -10.04 -6.22 8.29
C LYS A 173 -9.42 -4.82 8.42
N ARG A 174 -8.10 -4.77 8.63
CA ARG A 174 -7.27 -3.55 8.68
C ARG A 174 -6.40 -3.36 7.45
N LEU A 175 -6.23 -4.39 6.63
CA LEU A 175 -5.63 -4.34 5.29
C LEU A 175 -6.73 -4.62 4.25
N SER A 176 -6.88 -3.71 3.28
CA SER A 176 -7.87 -3.86 2.21
C SER A 176 -7.30 -4.68 1.05
N ALA A 177 -8.12 -5.55 0.47
CA ALA A 177 -7.74 -6.33 -0.70
C ALA A 177 -8.15 -5.63 -2.00
N THR A 178 -7.67 -4.39 -2.22
CA THR A 178 -7.83 -3.70 -3.52
C THR A 178 -6.93 -4.34 -4.58
N PHE A 179 -7.22 -4.13 -5.87
CA PHE A 179 -6.39 -4.70 -6.95
C PHE A 179 -4.90 -4.34 -6.81
N ASP A 180 -4.61 -3.05 -6.62
CA ASP A 180 -3.24 -2.55 -6.44
C ASP A 180 -2.53 -3.19 -5.23
N LEU A 181 -3.25 -3.34 -4.10
CA LEU A 181 -2.69 -3.97 -2.90
C LEU A 181 -2.52 -5.47 -3.05
N ARG A 182 -3.44 -6.17 -3.72
CA ARG A 182 -3.29 -7.61 -4.00
C ARG A 182 -2.08 -7.87 -4.87
N LEU A 183 -1.89 -7.09 -5.93
CA LEU A 183 -0.75 -7.21 -6.82
C LEU A 183 0.57 -6.94 -6.08
N CYS A 184 0.61 -5.87 -5.29
CA CYS A 184 1.79 -5.54 -4.49
C CYS A 184 2.09 -6.62 -3.45
N ALA A 185 1.08 -7.07 -2.69
CA ALA A 185 1.22 -8.14 -1.71
C ALA A 185 1.62 -9.46 -2.36
N SER A 186 1.05 -9.84 -3.50
CA SER A 186 1.40 -11.09 -4.19
C SER A 186 2.84 -11.10 -4.67
N LEU A 187 3.33 -9.99 -5.24
CA LEU A 187 4.73 -9.86 -5.66
C LEU A 187 5.67 -9.89 -4.45
N PHE A 188 5.29 -9.21 -3.37
CA PHE A 188 6.04 -9.20 -2.11
C PHE A 188 6.13 -10.61 -1.51
N TYR A 189 5.01 -11.34 -1.39
CA TYR A 189 4.99 -12.70 -0.86
C TYR A 189 5.65 -13.72 -1.78
N LEU A 190 5.55 -13.54 -3.10
CA LEU A 190 6.30 -14.34 -4.06
C LEU A 190 7.80 -14.15 -3.84
N LEU A 191 8.26 -12.92 -3.62
CA LEU A 191 9.66 -12.66 -3.33
C LEU A 191 10.10 -13.26 -2.00
N ILE A 192 9.26 -13.18 -0.95
CA ILE A 192 9.52 -13.89 0.32
C ILE A 192 9.68 -15.40 0.06
N LEU A 193 8.79 -15.98 -0.74
CA LEU A 193 8.80 -17.40 -1.10
C LEU A 193 10.03 -17.81 -1.91
N VAL A 194 10.72 -16.87 -2.56
CA VAL A 194 11.99 -17.13 -3.26
C VAL A 194 13.19 -16.88 -2.34
N VAL A 195 13.18 -15.76 -1.63
CA VAL A 195 14.30 -15.30 -0.79
C VAL A 195 14.53 -16.23 0.39
N ILE A 196 13.48 -16.63 1.12
CA ILE A 196 13.64 -17.48 2.31
C ILE A 196 14.22 -18.86 1.92
N PRO A 197 13.68 -19.57 0.91
CA PRO A 197 14.28 -20.83 0.46
C PRO A 197 15.67 -20.66 -0.17
N LEU A 198 15.98 -19.53 -0.79
CA LEU A 198 17.32 -19.26 -1.31
C LEU A 198 18.34 -19.08 -0.17
N ILE A 199 17.99 -18.30 0.86
CA ILE A 199 18.80 -18.17 2.08
C ILE A 199 18.97 -19.55 2.70
N TYR A 200 17.90 -20.33 2.83
CA TYR A 200 17.96 -21.72 3.29
C TYR A 200 18.90 -22.56 2.42
N ALA A 201 18.78 -22.53 1.10
CA ALA A 201 19.58 -23.34 0.19
C ALA A 201 21.08 -22.98 0.25
N VAL A 202 21.42 -21.71 0.47
CA VAL A 202 22.80 -21.28 0.71
C VAL A 202 23.31 -21.84 2.04
N ASN A 203 22.50 -21.78 3.10
CA ASN A 203 22.91 -22.28 4.42
C ASN A 203 22.88 -23.81 4.55
N VAL A 204 22.06 -24.51 3.77
CA VAL A 204 21.87 -25.97 3.80
C VAL A 204 22.69 -26.69 2.74
N LYS A 205 23.27 -26.00 1.75
CA LYS A 205 24.24 -26.59 0.83
C LYS A 205 25.52 -26.97 1.59
N ASP A 206 25.42 -28.15 2.19
CA ASP A 206 26.41 -29.02 2.78
C ASP A 206 27.83 -28.42 2.85
N TYR A 207 28.11 -27.76 3.98
CA TYR A 207 29.46 -27.79 4.50
C TYR A 207 29.90 -29.21 4.86
N ARG A 208 29.12 -30.29 4.61
CA ARG A 208 29.56 -31.67 4.87
C ARG A 208 30.89 -31.99 4.21
N GLY A 209 31.07 -31.72 2.92
CA GLY A 209 32.35 -31.95 2.26
C GLY A 209 33.49 -31.13 2.87
N PHE A 210 33.19 -29.91 3.32
CA PHE A 210 34.14 -29.04 4.02
C PHE A 210 34.43 -29.51 5.46
N ARG A 211 33.42 -30.00 6.18
CA ARG A 211 33.45 -30.50 7.55
C ARG A 211 34.19 -31.83 7.60
N GLU A 212 33.93 -32.71 6.64
CA GLU A 212 34.66 -33.97 6.43
C GLU A 212 36.11 -33.69 6.05
N GLY A 213 36.37 -32.70 5.18
CA GLY A 213 37.73 -32.28 4.82
C GLY A 213 38.55 -31.66 5.96
N LEU A 214 37.88 -31.09 6.98
CA LEU A 214 38.51 -30.56 8.19
C LEU A 214 38.46 -31.54 9.37
N ALA A 215 37.74 -32.65 9.25
CA ALA A 215 37.67 -33.67 10.28
C ALA A 215 39.06 -34.30 10.47
N GLY A 216 39.62 -34.16 11.67
CA GLY A 216 40.97 -34.62 11.99
C GLY A 216 42.09 -33.58 11.81
N VAL A 217 41.81 -32.41 11.21
CA VAL A 217 42.75 -31.27 11.16
C VAL A 217 42.63 -30.39 12.40
N MET A 218 41.44 -30.33 12.99
CA MET A 218 41.11 -29.53 14.16
C MET A 218 40.26 -30.32 15.16
N SER A 219 40.19 -29.85 16.41
CA SER A 219 39.35 -30.51 17.42
C SER A 219 37.87 -30.40 17.04
N PRO A 220 37.02 -31.36 17.48
CA PRO A 220 35.58 -31.33 17.21
C PRO A 220 34.92 -30.02 17.65
N GLU A 221 35.36 -29.45 18.77
CA GLU A 221 34.84 -28.19 19.32
C GLU A 221 35.20 -26.99 18.44
N ALA A 222 36.45 -26.95 17.95
CA ALA A 222 36.91 -25.89 17.05
C ALA A 222 36.20 -25.97 15.68
N LEU A 223 35.97 -27.20 15.18
CA LEU A 223 35.20 -27.42 13.96
C LEU A 223 33.75 -26.97 14.12
N GLU A 224 33.10 -27.31 15.23
CA GLU A 224 31.73 -26.89 15.51
C GLU A 224 31.63 -25.37 15.63
N ALA A 225 32.54 -24.72 16.36
CA ALA A 225 32.59 -23.27 16.47
C ALA A 225 32.77 -22.58 15.11
N LEU A 226 33.63 -23.12 14.24
CA LEU A 226 33.82 -22.61 12.87
C LEU A 226 32.54 -22.75 12.05
N MET A 227 31.89 -23.92 12.09
CA MET A 227 30.64 -24.15 11.36
C MET A 227 29.54 -23.18 11.80
N VAL A 228 29.45 -22.92 13.11
CA VAL A 228 28.53 -21.92 13.68
C VAL A 228 28.83 -20.52 13.16
N GLN A 229 30.09 -20.09 13.12
CA GLN A 229 30.46 -18.76 12.62
C GLN A 229 30.14 -18.58 11.14
N ILE A 230 30.38 -19.60 10.33
CA ILE A 230 30.09 -19.58 8.90
C ILE A 230 28.57 -19.49 8.67
N ALA A 231 27.79 -20.38 9.29
CA ALA A 231 26.33 -20.35 9.28
C ALA A 231 25.78 -18.96 9.68
N LEU A 232 26.36 -18.35 10.71
CA LEU A 232 26.00 -17.01 11.14
C LEU A 232 26.33 -15.92 10.11
N ALA A 233 27.46 -16.01 9.43
CA ALA A 233 27.82 -15.08 8.37
C ALA A 233 26.82 -15.16 7.21
N ASP A 234 26.49 -16.36 6.77
CA ASP A 234 25.57 -16.61 5.66
C ASP A 234 24.15 -16.16 5.99
N PHE A 235 23.66 -16.44 7.20
CA PHE A 235 22.37 -15.92 7.66
C PHE A 235 22.32 -14.39 7.65
N ARG A 236 23.38 -13.73 8.11
CA ARG A 236 23.46 -12.26 8.15
C ARG A 236 23.46 -11.68 6.74
N VAL A 237 24.35 -12.15 5.86
CA VAL A 237 24.48 -11.64 4.49
C VAL A 237 23.21 -11.95 3.69
N GLY A 238 22.77 -13.21 3.69
CA GLY A 238 21.57 -13.64 2.97
C GLY A 238 20.32 -12.93 3.48
N GLY A 239 20.18 -12.77 4.80
CA GLY A 239 19.09 -12.04 5.42
C GLY A 239 19.05 -10.56 5.06
N THR A 240 20.19 -9.87 5.08
CA THR A 240 20.29 -8.46 4.66
C THR A 240 19.97 -8.29 3.18
N ILE A 241 20.53 -9.14 2.32
CA ILE A 241 20.20 -9.14 0.89
C ILE A 241 18.70 -9.38 0.69
N GLY A 242 18.13 -10.32 1.44
CA GLY A 242 16.70 -10.62 1.40
C GLY A 242 15.83 -9.42 1.77
N ILE A 243 16.15 -8.73 2.87
CA ILE A 243 15.42 -7.53 3.30
C ILE A 243 15.56 -6.40 2.27
N CYS A 244 16.77 -6.15 1.76
CA CYS A 244 17.01 -5.16 0.72
C CYS A 244 16.24 -5.48 -0.56
N ALA A 245 16.22 -6.75 -0.98
CA ALA A 245 15.44 -7.19 -2.14
C ALA A 245 13.94 -6.99 -1.90
N LEU A 246 13.43 -7.31 -0.72
CA LEU A 246 12.02 -7.11 -0.35
C LEU A 246 11.63 -5.63 -0.39
N LEU A 247 12.45 -4.74 0.18
CA LEU A 247 12.23 -3.30 0.12
C LEU A 247 12.37 -2.73 -1.30
N ALA A 248 13.33 -3.22 -2.08
CA ALA A 248 13.48 -2.84 -3.49
C ALA A 248 12.28 -3.28 -4.34
N SER A 249 11.73 -4.47 -4.09
CA SER A 249 10.54 -4.97 -4.78
C SER A 249 9.31 -4.13 -4.49
N LEU A 250 9.19 -3.61 -3.27
CA LEU A 250 8.12 -2.69 -2.90
C LEU A 250 8.26 -1.35 -3.63
N ALA A 251 9.49 -0.82 -3.73
CA ALA A 251 9.76 0.37 -4.53
C ALA A 251 9.40 0.12 -6.01
N ALA A 252 9.83 -1.01 -6.58
CA ALA A 252 9.50 -1.41 -7.94
C ALA A 252 7.98 -1.56 -8.14
N ALA A 253 7.26 -2.17 -7.19
CA ALA A 253 5.79 -2.28 -7.23
C ALA A 253 5.12 -0.91 -7.18
N PHE A 254 5.63 0.01 -6.35
CA PHE A 254 5.15 1.39 -6.33
C PHE A 254 5.34 2.05 -7.70
N PHE A 255 6.53 1.96 -8.30
CA PHE A 255 6.77 2.47 -9.64
C PHE A 255 5.87 1.83 -10.70
N LEU A 256 5.68 0.51 -10.66
CA LEU A 256 4.80 -0.20 -11.59
C LEU A 256 3.34 0.29 -11.51
N ILE A 257 2.84 0.52 -10.29
CA ILE A 257 1.48 1.04 -10.08
C ILE A 257 1.34 2.49 -10.57
N GLN A 258 2.39 3.29 -10.39
CA GLN A 258 2.45 4.65 -10.93
C GLN A 258 2.49 4.65 -12.47
N PHE A 259 3.21 3.69 -13.04
CA PHE A 259 3.43 3.58 -14.48
C PHE A 259 2.23 3.00 -15.22
N VAL A 260 1.57 1.98 -14.67
CA VAL A 260 0.49 1.23 -15.34
C VAL A 260 -0.89 1.58 -14.78
N SER A 261 -1.12 1.41 -13.47
CA SER A 261 -2.46 1.54 -12.89
C SER A 261 -3.00 2.98 -12.90
N ARG A 262 -2.14 4.01 -12.86
CA ARG A 262 -2.60 5.42 -12.91
C ARG A 262 -3.12 5.81 -14.30
N PRO A 263 -2.38 5.60 -15.41
CA PRO A 263 -2.89 5.82 -16.77
C PRO A 263 -4.20 5.10 -17.08
N VAL A 264 -4.29 3.81 -16.73
CA VAL A 264 -5.49 3.00 -17.01
C VAL A 264 -6.70 3.57 -16.28
N ARG A 265 -6.55 4.01 -15.02
CA ARG A 265 -7.63 4.69 -14.27
C ARG A 265 -8.02 6.03 -14.89
N ALA A 266 -7.08 6.79 -15.44
CA ALA A 266 -7.38 8.04 -16.13
C ALA A 266 -8.20 7.79 -17.40
N LEU A 267 -7.80 6.80 -18.21
CA LEU A 267 -8.56 6.37 -19.39
C LEU A 267 -9.94 5.84 -19.03
N LEU A 268 -10.06 5.03 -17.97
CA LEU A 268 -11.35 4.54 -17.49
C LEU A 268 -12.28 5.69 -17.08
N ARG A 269 -11.77 6.70 -16.36
CA ARG A 269 -12.54 7.90 -16.01
C ARG A 269 -12.98 8.68 -17.24
N ALA A 270 -12.09 8.85 -18.21
CA ALA A 270 -12.41 9.51 -19.47
C ALA A 270 -13.50 8.75 -20.25
N ALA A 271 -13.44 7.42 -20.28
CA ALA A 271 -14.48 6.57 -20.86
C ALA A 271 -15.82 6.69 -20.13
N THR A 272 -15.83 6.76 -18.80
CA THR A 272 -17.05 7.00 -18.02
C THR A 272 -17.65 8.37 -18.33
N LEU A 273 -16.84 9.43 -18.38
CA LEU A 273 -17.29 10.78 -18.72
C LEU A 273 -17.83 10.86 -20.15
N LEU A 274 -17.19 10.17 -21.11
CA LEU A 274 -17.66 10.04 -22.48
C LEU A 274 -19.04 9.37 -22.53
N LYS A 275 -19.23 8.28 -21.78
CA LYS A 275 -20.51 7.58 -21.65
C LYS A 275 -21.62 8.47 -21.06
N GLU A 276 -21.28 9.33 -20.10
CA GLU A 276 -22.21 10.28 -19.47
C GLU A 276 -22.51 11.52 -20.33
N GLY A 277 -21.89 11.67 -21.51
CA GLY A 277 -22.03 12.86 -22.36
C GLY A 277 -21.30 14.10 -21.83
N ARG A 278 -20.47 13.95 -20.79
CA ARG A 278 -19.72 15.05 -20.14
C ARG A 278 -18.38 15.29 -20.84
N LEU A 279 -18.44 15.53 -22.15
CA LEU A 279 -17.28 15.62 -23.04
C LEU A 279 -16.29 16.73 -22.70
N GLU A 280 -16.73 17.81 -22.04
CA GLU A 280 -15.89 18.96 -21.69
C GLU A 280 -14.98 18.70 -20.49
N GLU A 281 -15.32 17.71 -19.67
CA GLU A 281 -14.56 17.33 -18.47
C GLU A 281 -13.44 16.33 -18.76
N ILE A 282 -13.45 15.74 -19.95
CA ILE A 282 -12.45 14.77 -20.38
C ILE A 282 -11.12 15.50 -20.61
N ARG A 283 -10.16 15.25 -19.72
CA ARG A 283 -8.79 15.76 -19.82
C ARG A 283 -7.81 14.61 -19.62
N LEU A 284 -7.28 14.06 -20.71
CA LEU A 284 -6.22 13.04 -20.66
C LEU A 284 -4.82 13.66 -20.49
N GLY A 285 -4.69 14.96 -20.79
CA GLY A 285 -3.57 15.80 -20.34
C GLY A 285 -2.21 15.27 -20.80
N GLY A 286 -1.25 15.21 -19.87
CA GLY A 286 0.10 14.73 -20.15
C GLY A 286 0.20 13.24 -20.53
N LEU A 287 -0.89 12.47 -20.45
CA LEU A 287 -0.87 11.05 -20.78
C LEU A 287 -0.71 10.81 -22.29
N ALA A 288 -1.38 11.60 -23.13
CA ALA A 288 -1.26 11.52 -24.59
C ALA A 288 0.12 11.97 -25.11
N ARG A 289 0.95 12.59 -24.26
CA ARG A 289 2.34 12.98 -24.62
C ARG A 289 3.35 11.87 -24.34
N LYS A 290 2.94 10.77 -23.71
CA LYS A 290 3.85 9.64 -23.46
C LYS A 290 4.10 8.88 -24.76
N ASN A 291 5.36 8.49 -24.98
CA ASN A 291 5.79 7.70 -26.12
C ASN A 291 5.72 6.18 -25.83
N ASP A 292 4.68 5.74 -25.10
CA ASP A 292 4.42 4.33 -24.80
C ASP A 292 3.04 3.90 -25.34
N GLU A 293 2.70 2.62 -25.26
CA GLU A 293 1.44 2.06 -25.77
C GLU A 293 0.22 2.71 -25.09
N LEU A 294 0.36 3.08 -23.82
CA LEU A 294 -0.69 3.78 -23.05
C LEU A 294 -0.87 5.22 -23.54
N GLY A 295 0.21 5.89 -23.90
CA GLY A 295 0.18 7.21 -24.52
C GLY A 295 -0.43 7.18 -25.93
N ARG A 296 -0.08 6.19 -26.75
CA ARG A 296 -0.73 5.96 -28.05
C ARG A 296 -2.22 5.67 -27.90
N LEU A 297 -2.61 4.83 -26.93
CA LEU A 297 -4.02 4.59 -26.64
C LEU A 297 -4.73 5.87 -26.18
N ALA A 298 -4.08 6.71 -25.38
CA ALA A 298 -4.62 8.00 -24.97
C ALA A 298 -4.79 8.96 -26.15
N GLN A 299 -3.85 9.00 -27.10
CA GLN A 299 -3.97 9.79 -28.34
C GLN A 299 -5.17 9.34 -29.19
N VAL A 300 -5.28 8.03 -29.45
CA VAL A 300 -6.42 7.47 -30.20
C VAL A 300 -7.75 7.75 -29.48
N PHE A 301 -7.76 7.69 -28.15
CA PHE A 301 -8.95 8.02 -27.38
C PHE A 301 -9.29 9.52 -27.45
N GLU A 302 -8.30 10.43 -27.39
CA GLU A 302 -8.52 11.87 -27.58
C GLU A 302 -9.09 12.17 -28.97
N GLU A 303 -8.58 11.53 -30.01
CA GLU A 303 -9.12 11.64 -31.38
C GLU A 303 -10.58 11.17 -31.45
N ALA A 304 -10.89 10.03 -30.83
CA ALA A 304 -12.26 9.51 -30.77
C ALA A 304 -13.21 10.46 -30.01
N VAL A 305 -12.77 11.02 -28.88
CA VAL A 305 -13.56 12.01 -28.11
C VAL A 305 -13.82 13.26 -28.94
N GLU A 306 -12.83 13.75 -29.69
CA GLU A 306 -13.00 14.91 -30.55
C GLU A 306 -13.96 14.64 -31.71
N GLN A 307 -13.89 13.46 -32.33
CA GLN A 307 -14.86 13.05 -33.36
C GLN A 307 -16.29 13.00 -32.81
N VAL A 308 -16.48 12.46 -31.60
CA VAL A 308 -17.80 12.43 -30.94
C VAL A 308 -18.28 13.85 -30.65
N ARG A 309 -17.41 14.72 -30.12
CA ARG A 309 -17.73 16.13 -29.86
C ARG A 309 -18.15 16.87 -31.13
N GLN A 310 -17.48 16.62 -32.25
CA GLN A 310 -17.84 17.20 -33.54
C GLN A 310 -19.18 16.67 -34.06
N ARG A 311 -19.43 15.36 -33.94
CA ARG A 311 -20.72 14.76 -34.30
C ARG A 311 -21.88 15.32 -33.47
N GLU A 312 -21.71 15.46 -32.16
CA GLU A 312 -22.74 16.05 -31.29
C GLU A 312 -23.04 17.50 -31.65
N LYS A 313 -22.00 18.33 -31.88
CA LYS A 313 -22.19 19.72 -32.32
C LYS A 313 -22.88 19.81 -33.67
N ALA A 314 -22.53 18.92 -34.61
CA ALA A 314 -23.18 18.87 -35.92
C ALA A 314 -24.66 18.46 -35.80
N LEU A 315 -24.95 17.44 -34.99
CA LEU A 315 -26.33 17.01 -34.71
C LEU A 315 -27.15 18.12 -34.02
N GLN A 316 -26.59 18.82 -33.03
CA GLN A 316 -27.26 19.95 -32.38
C GLN A 316 -27.58 21.07 -33.39
N ARG A 317 -26.64 21.43 -34.27
CA ARG A 317 -26.89 22.41 -35.33
C ARG A 317 -27.97 21.94 -36.31
N ALA A 318 -27.96 20.66 -36.68
CA ALA A 318 -28.98 20.09 -37.54
C ALA A 318 -30.37 20.13 -36.89
N ILE A 319 -30.48 19.75 -35.61
CA ILE A 319 -31.73 19.83 -34.83
C ILE A 319 -32.20 21.28 -34.73
N GLN A 320 -31.32 22.23 -34.42
CA GLN A 320 -31.66 23.65 -34.32
C GLN A 320 -32.15 24.20 -35.66
N LYS A 321 -31.50 23.83 -36.76
CA LYS A 321 -31.95 24.21 -38.12
C LYS A 321 -33.33 23.63 -38.43
N LEU A 322 -33.54 22.33 -38.16
CA LEU A 322 -34.83 21.67 -38.36
C LEU A 322 -35.94 22.35 -37.55
N GLN A 323 -35.68 22.76 -36.30
CA GLN A 323 -36.64 23.50 -35.48
C GLN A 323 -37.00 24.86 -36.11
N VAL A 324 -36.02 25.59 -36.63
CA VAL A 324 -36.26 26.87 -37.32
C VAL A 324 -37.08 26.67 -38.59
N ASP A 325 -36.74 25.67 -39.39
CA ASP A 325 -37.45 25.36 -40.65
C ASP A 325 -38.90 24.94 -40.39
N ILE A 326 -39.14 24.06 -39.40
CA ILE A 326 -40.49 23.66 -38.97
C ILE A 326 -41.31 24.87 -38.51
N ASN A 327 -40.71 25.74 -37.68
CA ASN A 327 -41.40 26.94 -37.19
C ASN A 327 -41.79 27.89 -38.34
N ARG A 328 -40.90 28.09 -39.33
CA ARG A 328 -41.20 28.93 -40.51
C ARG A 328 -42.32 28.34 -41.37
N GLU A 329 -42.35 27.02 -41.53
CA GLU A 329 -43.40 26.36 -42.31
C GLU A 329 -44.77 26.45 -41.62
N GLN A 330 -44.80 26.31 -40.28
CA GLN A 330 -46.01 26.53 -39.49
C GLN A 330 -46.49 28.00 -39.55
N GLU A 331 -45.57 28.96 -39.46
CA GLU A 331 -45.87 30.39 -39.58
C GLU A 331 -46.41 30.73 -40.96
N ALA A 332 -45.82 30.19 -42.03
CA ALA A 332 -46.33 30.36 -43.39
C ALA A 332 -47.73 29.78 -43.58
N LYS A 333 -48.03 28.61 -42.99
CA LYS A 333 -49.39 28.03 -42.99
C LYS A 333 -50.38 28.91 -42.22
N GLN A 334 -50.02 29.40 -41.03
CA GLN A 334 -50.87 30.31 -40.26
C GLN A 334 -51.13 31.62 -40.99
N VAL A 335 -50.11 32.22 -41.62
CA VAL A 335 -50.29 33.42 -42.44
C VAL A 335 -51.20 33.13 -43.63
N SER A 336 -51.05 31.98 -44.30
CA SER A 336 -51.93 31.56 -45.39
C SER A 336 -53.38 31.45 -44.92
N GLU A 337 -53.63 30.75 -43.81
CA GLU A 337 -54.96 30.63 -43.21
C GLU A 337 -55.56 32.00 -42.88
N ILE A 338 -54.79 32.93 -42.30
CA ILE A 338 -55.24 34.30 -42.03
C ILE A 338 -55.55 35.06 -43.32
N THR A 339 -54.71 34.96 -44.36
CA THR A 339 -54.96 35.63 -45.64
C THR A 339 -56.17 35.07 -46.39
N GLU A 340 -56.52 33.81 -46.13
CA GLU A 340 -57.69 33.15 -46.70
C GLU A 340 -58.98 33.43 -45.93
N THR A 341 -58.90 33.97 -44.71
CA THR A 341 -60.10 34.41 -43.99
C THR A 341 -60.83 35.54 -44.72
N ASP A 342 -62.16 35.49 -44.66
CA ASP A 342 -63.03 36.50 -45.29
C ASP A 342 -62.76 37.93 -44.80
N TYR A 343 -62.28 38.08 -43.56
CA TYR A 343 -61.88 39.36 -42.99
C TYR A 343 -60.73 40.01 -43.79
N PHE A 344 -59.68 39.24 -44.11
CA PHE A 344 -58.51 39.76 -44.83
C PHE A 344 -58.84 40.06 -46.31
N ARG A 345 -59.65 39.21 -46.95
CA ARG A 345 -60.18 39.45 -48.32
C ARG A 345 -61.01 40.74 -48.38
N THR A 346 -61.84 40.98 -47.37
CA THR A 346 -62.65 42.20 -47.26
C THR A 346 -61.78 43.44 -47.07
N LEU A 347 -60.74 43.35 -46.23
CA LEU A 347 -59.79 44.44 -45.99
C LEU A 347 -59.01 44.80 -47.27
N ARG A 348 -58.58 43.80 -48.05
CA ARG A 348 -57.89 43.98 -49.35
C ARG A 348 -58.80 44.63 -50.38
N ARG A 349 -60.08 44.22 -50.46
CA ARG A 349 -61.07 44.86 -51.35
C ARG A 349 -61.27 46.33 -51.00
N LYS A 350 -61.44 46.64 -49.72
CA LYS A 350 -61.64 48.01 -49.21
C LYS A 350 -60.44 48.91 -49.48
N SER A 351 -59.21 48.40 -49.35
CA SER A 351 -58.00 49.17 -49.67
C SER A 351 -57.80 49.40 -51.18
N MET A 352 -58.16 48.42 -52.02
CA MET A 352 -58.17 48.60 -53.48
C MET A 352 -59.22 49.61 -53.95
N GLU A 353 -60.41 49.59 -53.36
CA GLU A 353 -61.44 50.61 -53.62
C GLU A 353 -60.98 52.03 -53.25
N LEU A 354 -60.29 52.18 -52.12
CA LEU A 354 -59.71 53.47 -51.71
C LEU A 354 -58.58 53.93 -52.66
N ARG A 355 -57.72 53.02 -53.12
CA ARG A 355 -56.66 53.33 -54.11
C ARG A 355 -57.23 53.66 -55.49
N ALA A 356 -58.27 52.94 -55.94
CA ALA A 356 -58.97 53.24 -57.19
C ALA A 356 -59.68 54.59 -57.13
N ARG A 357 -60.25 54.95 -55.97
CA ARG A 357 -60.77 56.29 -55.71
C ARG A 357 -59.70 57.36 -55.79
N LYS A 358 -58.52 57.13 -55.21
CA LYS A 358 -57.39 58.07 -55.30
C LYS A 358 -56.89 58.25 -56.74
N LYS A 359 -56.80 57.17 -57.52
CA LYS A 359 -56.34 57.20 -58.92
C LYS A 359 -57.36 57.83 -59.90
N ARG A 360 -58.65 57.86 -59.54
CA ARG A 360 -59.68 58.65 -60.25
C ARG A 360 -59.71 60.13 -59.84
N ALA A 361 -58.95 60.52 -58.83
CA ALA A 361 -58.92 61.88 -58.28
C ALA A 361 -57.61 62.63 -58.61
N GLU A 362 -56.71 62.05 -59.40
CA GLU A 362 -55.53 62.75 -59.96
C GLU A 362 -55.81 63.08 -61.45
N PRO A 363 -55.84 64.37 -61.84
CA PRO A 363 -56.07 64.82 -63.22
C PRO A 363 -54.87 64.64 -64.16
#